data_AF-A0A3D1A4E8-F1
#
_entry.id   AF-A0A3D1A4E8-F1
#
_cell.length_a   1.000
_cell.length_b   1.000
_cell.length_c   1.000
_cell.angle_alpha   90.00
_cell.angle_beta   90.00
_cell.angle_gamma   90.00
#
_symmetry.space_group_name_H-M   'P 1'
#
loop_
_entity.id
_entity.type
_entity.pdbx_description
1 polymer ?
#
loop_
_entity_poly.entity_id
_entity_poly.type
_entity_poly.pdbx_seq_one_letter_code
_entity_poly.pdbx_strand_id
1 'polypeptide(L)'
;MFKRFAWLALLAAVLFLAWRFGYPAALRYFFRVSGTVSVAQELLPSLPGANSMLFVVARNEGGVPVAVKKIINPVFPAKFEMSPSSLIMPDLLTRRLYLEALLNTHGQLGVFRHGDLKGASPESVSIRRKNLDITLSSAAK
;
A
#
# COMPACT_ATOMS: atom_id res chain seq x y z
N MET A 1 -12.61 50.40 -5.68
CA MET A 1 -11.68 49.38 -5.15
C MET A 1 -12.34 48.03 -4.81
N PHE A 2 -13.59 48.02 -4.34
CA PHE A 2 -14.29 46.80 -3.89
C PHE A 2 -14.40 45.67 -4.92
N LYS A 3 -14.64 45.99 -6.21
CA LYS A 3 -14.73 44.99 -7.30
C LYS A 3 -13.43 44.18 -7.46
N ARG A 4 -12.26 44.81 -7.36
CA ARG A 4 -10.96 44.12 -7.49
C ARG A 4 -10.72 43.17 -6.30
N PHE A 5 -11.11 43.59 -5.10
CA PHE A 5 -11.07 42.72 -3.91
C PHE A 5 -12.00 41.51 -4.03
N ALA A 6 -13.22 41.70 -4.54
CA ALA A 6 -14.15 40.59 -4.77
C ALA A 6 -13.59 39.56 -5.77
N TRP A 7 -12.98 40.01 -6.87
CA TRP A 7 -12.31 39.12 -7.83
C TRP A 7 -11.13 38.37 -7.22
N LEU A 8 -10.31 39.04 -6.40
CA LEU A 8 -9.19 38.38 -5.71
C LEU A 8 -9.69 37.33 -4.69
N ALA A 9 -10.74 37.65 -3.93
CA ALA A 9 -11.34 36.71 -2.98
C ALA A 9 -11.94 35.49 -3.69
N LEU A 10 -12.62 35.69 -4.82
CA LEU A 10 -13.17 34.60 -5.62
C LEU A 10 -12.05 33.73 -6.21
N LEU A 11 -10.97 34.34 -6.72
CA LEU A 11 -9.81 33.61 -7.23
C LEU A 11 -9.13 32.79 -6.11
N ALA A 12 -8.97 33.36 -4.92
CA ALA A 12 -8.45 32.65 -3.76
C ALA A 12 -9.35 31.48 -3.33
N ALA A 13 -10.68 31.66 -3.35
CA ALA A 13 -11.62 30.59 -3.04
C ALA A 13 -11.56 29.44 -4.07
N VAL A 14 -11.45 29.76 -5.36
CA VAL A 14 -11.29 28.75 -6.43
C VAL A 14 -9.96 28.00 -6.26
N LEU A 15 -8.86 28.71 -6.00
CA LEU A 15 -7.57 28.06 -5.73
C LEU A 15 -7.63 27.17 -4.49
N PHE A 16 -8.29 27.62 -3.43
CA PHE A 16 -8.47 26.84 -2.21
C PHE A 16 -9.29 25.56 -2.47
N LEU A 17 -10.39 25.65 -3.22
CA LEU A 17 -11.20 24.49 -3.61
C LEU A 17 -10.41 23.53 -4.50
N ALA A 18 -9.71 24.05 -5.51
CA ALA A 18 -8.86 23.26 -6.40
C ALA A 18 -7.76 22.53 -5.63
N TRP A 19 -7.13 23.18 -4.65
CA TRP A 19 -6.16 22.54 -3.76
C TRP A 19 -6.84 21.49 -2.88
N ARG A 20 -7.92 21.84 -2.19
CA ARG A 20 -8.60 21.01 -1.19
C ARG A 20 -9.17 19.72 -1.76
N PHE A 21 -9.66 19.75 -3.00
CA PHE A 21 -10.30 18.61 -3.67
C PHE A 21 -9.43 17.99 -4.77
N GLY A 22 -8.68 18.81 -5.51
CA GLY A 22 -7.81 18.33 -6.59
C GLY A 22 -6.58 17.59 -6.07
N TYR A 23 -6.01 17.98 -4.94
CA TYR A 23 -4.82 17.31 -4.39
C TYR A 23 -5.10 15.84 -3.98
N PRO A 24 -6.16 15.52 -3.20
CA PRO A 24 -6.52 14.13 -2.92
C PRO A 24 -6.84 13.32 -4.19
N ALA A 25 -7.56 13.93 -5.14
CA ALA A 25 -7.89 13.26 -6.40
C ALA A 25 -6.64 12.92 -7.22
N ALA A 26 -5.67 13.84 -7.28
CA ALA A 26 -4.40 13.62 -7.94
C ALA A 26 -3.58 12.51 -7.26
N LEU A 27 -3.48 12.52 -5.93
CA LEU A 27 -2.78 11.47 -5.17
C LEU A 27 -3.35 10.08 -5.50
N ARG A 28 -4.68 9.95 -5.53
CA ARG A 28 -5.35 8.69 -5.88
C ARG A 28 -5.07 8.28 -7.31
N TYR A 29 -5.19 9.20 -8.26
CA TYR A 29 -4.99 8.91 -9.68
C TYR A 29 -3.55 8.46 -9.97
N PHE A 30 -2.58 9.08 -9.31
CA PHE A 30 -1.17 8.76 -9.49
C PHE A 30 -0.67 7.62 -8.60
N PHE A 31 -1.51 7.03 -7.75
CA PHE A 31 -1.10 5.92 -6.90
C PHE A 31 -0.74 4.71 -7.74
N ARG A 32 0.55 4.35 -7.70
CA ARG A 32 1.09 3.20 -8.41
C ARG A 32 2.34 2.68 -7.69
N VAL A 33 2.20 1.53 -7.06
CA VAL A 33 3.31 0.90 -6.34
C VAL A 33 3.50 -0.51 -6.86
N SER A 34 4.71 -0.84 -7.29
CA SER A 34 5.01 -2.17 -7.82
C SER A 34 6.35 -2.71 -7.34
N GLY A 35 6.45 -4.03 -7.32
CA GLY A 35 7.64 -4.71 -6.84
C GLY A 35 7.50 -6.22 -6.86
N THR A 36 8.38 -6.85 -6.10
CA THR A 36 8.48 -8.29 -5.96
C THR A 36 8.52 -8.63 -4.49
N VAL A 37 7.83 -9.70 -4.11
CA VAL A 37 7.94 -10.30 -2.79
C VAL A 37 8.76 -11.57 -2.91
N SER A 38 9.78 -11.68 -2.09
CA SER A 38 10.68 -12.82 -2.01
C SER A 38 10.56 -13.46 -0.62
N VAL A 39 11.02 -14.70 -0.47
CA VAL A 39 11.00 -15.42 0.80
C VAL A 39 12.43 -15.58 1.27
N ALA A 40 12.72 -15.33 2.54
CA ALA A 40 14.03 -15.59 3.11
C ALA A 40 14.38 -17.09 2.94
N GLN A 41 15.64 -17.38 2.61
CA GLN A 41 16.07 -18.74 2.27
C GLN A 41 15.81 -19.74 3.41
N GLU A 42 15.89 -19.27 4.65
CA GLU A 42 15.61 -20.02 5.88
C GLU A 42 14.13 -20.41 6.04
N LEU A 43 13.22 -19.69 5.39
CA LEU A 43 11.77 -19.87 5.50
C LEU A 43 11.17 -20.61 4.30
N LEU A 44 11.97 -20.95 3.28
CA LEU A 44 11.53 -21.74 2.13
C LEU A 44 10.92 -23.10 2.54
N PRO A 45 11.47 -23.85 3.52
CA PRO A 45 10.86 -25.11 3.97
C PRO A 45 9.52 -24.90 4.69
N SER A 46 9.33 -23.73 5.29
CA SER A 46 8.13 -23.36 6.05
C SER A 46 7.06 -22.71 5.18
N LEU A 47 7.23 -22.71 3.84
CA LEU A 47 6.25 -22.13 2.95
C LEU A 47 4.94 -22.90 3.02
N PRO A 48 3.81 -22.23 3.31
CA PRO A 48 2.52 -22.86 3.20
C PRO A 48 2.29 -23.31 1.76
N GLY A 49 1.86 -24.57 1.60
CA GLY A 49 1.63 -25.19 0.30
C GLY A 49 0.42 -24.63 -0.46
N ALA A 50 -0.45 -25.52 -0.95
CA ALA A 50 -1.65 -25.13 -1.67
C ALA A 50 -2.60 -24.27 -0.80
N ASN A 51 -3.33 -23.36 -1.44
CA ASN A 51 -4.26 -22.41 -0.82
C ASN A 51 -3.60 -21.31 0.03
N SER A 52 -2.33 -21.01 -0.22
CA SER A 52 -1.69 -19.84 0.36
C SER A 52 -2.16 -18.55 -0.32
N MET A 53 -2.25 -17.48 0.46
CA MET A 53 -2.65 -16.15 0.02
C MET A 53 -1.61 -15.15 0.48
N LEU A 54 -1.01 -14.44 -0.48
CA LEU A 54 -0.13 -13.32 -0.23
C LEU A 54 -0.92 -12.02 -0.26
N PHE A 55 -0.81 -11.26 0.81
CA PHE A 55 -1.35 -9.92 0.93
C PHE A 55 -0.20 -8.93 1.01
N VAL A 56 -0.17 -7.98 0.08
CA VAL A 56 0.70 -6.81 0.17
C VAL A 56 -0.17 -5.64 0.61
N VAL A 57 0.10 -5.13 1.80
CA VAL A 57 -0.66 -4.07 2.46
C VAL A 57 0.19 -2.81 2.47
N ALA A 58 -0.37 -1.71 1.96
CA ALA A 58 0.20 -0.39 2.13
C ALA A 58 -0.50 0.31 3.30
N ARG A 59 0.29 0.79 4.27
CA ARG A 59 -0.18 1.55 5.43
C ARG A 59 0.29 2.99 5.35
N ASN A 60 -0.48 3.91 5.92
CA ASN A 60 -0.01 5.29 6.13
C ASN A 60 0.88 5.39 7.38
N GLU A 61 1.34 6.60 7.70
CA GLU A 61 2.18 6.86 8.88
C GLU A 61 1.47 6.54 10.22
N GLY A 62 0.13 6.57 10.23
CA GLY A 62 -0.69 6.17 11.39
C GLY A 62 -0.95 4.67 11.49
N GLY A 63 -0.34 3.84 10.64
CA GLY A 63 -0.53 2.38 10.62
C GLY A 63 -1.84 1.91 9.99
N VAL A 64 -2.65 2.82 9.46
CA VAL A 64 -3.95 2.51 8.85
C VAL A 64 -3.72 1.95 7.44
N PRO A 65 -4.30 0.79 7.08
CA PRO A 65 -4.17 0.22 5.76
C PRO A 65 -4.94 1.06 4.74
N VAL A 66 -4.24 1.55 3.71
CA VAL A 66 -4.80 2.40 2.65
C VAL A 66 -4.95 1.68 1.32
N ALA A 67 -4.14 0.66 1.06
CA ALA A 67 -4.24 -0.19 -0.13
C ALA A 67 -3.91 -1.65 0.21
N VAL A 68 -4.52 -2.58 -0.50
CA VAL A 68 -4.26 -4.01 -0.34
C VAL A 68 -4.23 -4.69 -1.71
N LYS A 69 -3.18 -5.48 -1.96
CA LYS A 69 -3.11 -6.41 -3.08
C LYS A 69 -3.16 -7.83 -2.55
N LYS A 70 -4.13 -8.60 -3.02
CA LYS A 70 -4.25 -10.05 -2.75
C LYS A 70 -3.76 -10.85 -3.95
N ILE A 71 -2.93 -11.86 -3.70
CA ILE A 71 -2.44 -12.83 -4.69
C ILE A 71 -2.73 -14.23 -4.13
N ILE A 72 -3.51 -15.01 -4.87
CA ILE A 72 -3.89 -16.38 -4.48
C ILE A 72 -2.86 -17.34 -5.08
N ASN A 73 -2.42 -18.32 -4.29
CA ASN A 73 -1.40 -19.29 -4.67
C ASN A 73 -0.15 -18.63 -5.30
N PRO A 74 0.52 -17.72 -4.56
CA PRO A 74 1.68 -16.99 -5.08
C PRO A 74 2.82 -17.94 -5.44
N VAL A 75 3.45 -17.71 -6.58
CA VAL A 75 4.73 -18.34 -6.94
C VAL A 75 5.84 -17.35 -6.65
N PHE A 76 6.77 -17.74 -5.79
CA PHE A 76 7.88 -16.86 -5.39
C PHE A 76 9.06 -16.98 -6.37
N PRO A 77 9.72 -15.86 -6.72
CA PRO A 77 9.43 -14.49 -6.29
C PRO A 77 8.16 -13.92 -6.93
N ALA A 78 7.25 -13.39 -6.11
CA ALA A 78 5.90 -13.01 -6.51
C ALA A 78 5.83 -11.52 -6.88
N LYS A 79 5.48 -11.21 -8.12
CA LYS A 79 5.31 -9.81 -8.56
C LYS A 79 3.99 -9.24 -8.08
N PHE A 80 4.01 -7.99 -7.62
CA PHE A 80 2.81 -7.25 -7.26
C PHE A 80 2.77 -5.87 -7.93
N GLU A 81 1.55 -5.43 -8.23
CA GLU A 81 1.25 -4.06 -8.62
C GLU A 81 -0.02 -3.63 -7.89
N MET A 82 0.08 -2.49 -7.21
CA MET A 82 -1.01 -1.75 -6.62
C MET A 82 -1.26 -0.50 -7.45
N SER A 83 -2.52 -0.32 -7.82
CA SER A 83 -3.00 0.82 -8.59
C SER A 83 -4.17 1.47 -7.83
N PRO A 84 -4.82 2.52 -8.36
CA PRO A 84 -5.92 3.18 -7.66
C PRO A 84 -7.09 2.22 -7.32
N SER A 85 -7.26 1.12 -8.06
CA SER A 85 -8.28 0.10 -7.75
C SER A 85 -7.93 -0.79 -6.54
N SER A 86 -6.67 -0.76 -6.08
CA SER A 86 -6.23 -1.46 -4.87
C SER A 86 -6.42 -0.62 -3.60
N LEU A 87 -6.84 0.65 -3.73
CA LEU A 87 -7.08 1.53 -2.58
C LEU A 87 -8.37 1.12 -1.87
N ILE A 88 -8.29 0.99 -0.56
CA ILE A 88 -9.44 0.72 0.32
C ILE A 88 -9.87 1.97 1.10
N MET A 89 -8.92 2.84 1.47
CA MET A 89 -9.17 4.09 2.18
C MET A 89 -8.46 5.25 1.48
N PRO A 90 -8.97 5.69 0.32
CA PRO A 90 -8.27 6.65 -0.53
C PRO A 90 -8.25 8.07 0.05
N ASP A 91 -9.07 8.38 1.07
CA ASP A 91 -9.03 9.65 1.82
C ASP A 91 -7.84 9.74 2.77
N LEU A 92 -7.31 8.61 3.22
CA LEU A 92 -6.19 8.52 4.15
C LEU A 92 -4.85 8.30 3.44
N LEU A 93 -4.84 8.34 2.11
CA LEU A 93 -3.65 8.16 1.30
C LEU A 93 -2.65 9.29 1.55
N THR A 94 -1.49 8.94 2.09
CA THR A 94 -0.37 9.82 2.35
C THR A 94 0.70 9.70 1.27
N ARG A 95 1.62 10.67 1.19
CA ARG A 95 2.75 10.62 0.25
C ARG A 95 3.73 9.48 0.57
N ARG A 96 3.86 9.17 1.85
CA ARG A 96 4.72 8.12 2.42
C ARG A 96 3.85 6.95 2.84
N LEU A 97 4.27 5.76 2.48
CA LEU A 97 3.58 4.51 2.75
C LEU A 97 4.55 3.51 3.36
N TYR A 98 4.05 2.64 4.22
CA TYR A 98 4.80 1.50 4.74
C TYR A 98 4.20 0.24 4.12
N LEU A 99 5.05 -0.58 3.51
CA LEU A 99 4.58 -1.83 2.91
C LEU A 99 4.84 -3.00 3.85
N GLU A 100 3.83 -3.84 3.96
CA GLU A 100 3.85 -5.09 4.70
C GLU A 100 3.37 -6.20 3.77
N ALA A 101 4.09 -7.31 3.71
CA ALA A 101 3.70 -8.51 2.99
C ALA A 101 3.39 -9.61 4.01
N LEU A 102 2.22 -10.24 3.87
CA LEU A 102 1.70 -11.27 4.76
C LEU A 102 1.29 -12.47 3.92
N LEU A 103 1.82 -13.64 4.24
CA LEU A 103 1.47 -14.91 3.61
C LEU A 103 0.75 -15.77 4.65
N ASN A 104 -0.47 -16.19 4.34
CA ASN A 104 -1.26 -17.07 5.19
C ASN A 104 -2.08 -18.07 4.37
N THR A 105 -2.71 -19.04 5.02
CA THR A 105 -3.62 -20.01 4.38
C THR A 105 -5.09 -19.76 4.69
N HIS A 106 -5.38 -18.98 5.73
CA HIS A 106 -6.75 -18.74 6.22
C HIS A 106 -7.39 -17.45 5.69
N GLY A 107 -6.63 -16.58 5.02
CA GLY A 107 -7.16 -15.41 4.32
C GLY A 107 -7.60 -14.25 5.20
N GLN A 108 -7.23 -14.25 6.49
CA GLN A 108 -7.56 -13.16 7.43
C GLN A 108 -6.35 -12.24 7.60
N LEU A 109 -6.56 -10.94 7.42
CA LEU A 109 -5.54 -9.92 7.68
C LEU A 109 -5.53 -9.54 9.17
N GLY A 110 -4.35 -9.33 9.74
CA GLY A 110 -4.18 -8.90 11.13
C GLY A 110 -4.22 -10.03 12.18
N VAL A 111 -4.53 -11.25 11.77
CA VAL A 111 -4.39 -12.45 12.62
C VAL A 111 -3.13 -13.17 12.15
N PHE A 112 -2.16 -13.33 13.05
CA PHE A 112 -0.88 -14.00 12.76
C PHE A 112 -0.88 -15.36 13.46
N ARG A 113 -1.02 -16.44 12.68
CA ARG A 113 -1.13 -17.82 13.16
C ARG A 113 0.08 -18.64 12.78
N HIS A 114 0.32 -19.72 13.52
CA HIS A 114 1.39 -20.67 13.23
C HIS A 114 1.45 -21.05 11.74
N GLY A 115 2.63 -20.88 11.13
CA GLY A 115 2.87 -21.10 9.70
C GLY A 115 2.67 -19.88 8.80
N ASP A 116 2.15 -18.77 9.32
CA ASP A 116 2.09 -17.51 8.58
C ASP A 116 3.48 -16.88 8.47
N LEU A 117 3.76 -16.26 7.33
CA LEU A 117 4.99 -15.51 7.10
C LEU A 117 4.68 -14.02 6.93
N LYS A 118 5.55 -13.17 7.44
CA LYS A 118 5.48 -11.72 7.27
C LYS A 118 6.81 -11.11 6.86
N GLY A 119 6.72 -10.00 6.16
CA GLY A 119 7.84 -9.17 5.76
C GLY A 119 7.39 -7.71 5.70
N ALA A 120 8.30 -6.78 5.88
CA ALA A 120 7.99 -5.36 5.78
C ALA A 120 9.12 -4.62 5.06
N SER A 121 8.76 -3.52 4.42
CA SER A 121 9.75 -2.56 3.92
C SER A 121 10.36 -1.82 5.10
N PRO A 122 11.70 -1.70 5.18
CA PRO A 122 12.36 -0.98 6.28
C PRO A 122 12.13 0.53 6.23
N GLU A 123 11.85 1.07 5.05
CA GLU A 123 11.70 2.51 4.81
C GLU A 123 10.33 2.85 4.25
N SER A 124 9.92 4.11 4.44
CA SER A 124 8.70 4.59 3.81
C SER A 124 8.88 4.69 2.29
N VAL A 125 7.94 4.15 1.53
CA VAL A 125 7.90 4.22 0.07
C VAL A 125 6.97 5.33 -0.40
N SER A 126 7.27 5.93 -1.55
CA SER A 126 6.38 6.91 -2.17
C SER A 126 5.22 6.22 -2.92
N ILE A 127 4.10 6.93 -3.08
CA ILE A 127 2.91 6.45 -3.79
C ILE A 127 3.14 6.06 -5.26
N ARG A 128 4.30 6.40 -5.85
CA ARG A 128 4.67 6.11 -7.26
C ARG A 128 5.88 5.19 -7.40
N ARG A 129 6.29 4.53 -6.31
CA ARG A 129 7.53 3.75 -6.27
C ARG A 129 7.38 2.43 -7.03
N LYS A 130 8.34 2.15 -7.89
CA LYS A 130 8.44 0.89 -8.65
C LYS A 130 9.67 0.10 -8.18
N ASN A 131 9.71 -1.18 -8.58
CA ASN A 131 10.84 -2.09 -8.35
C ASN A 131 11.19 -2.22 -6.87
N LEU A 132 10.17 -2.32 -6.02
CA LEU A 132 10.36 -2.63 -4.62
C LEU A 132 10.69 -4.11 -4.45
N ASP A 133 11.50 -4.43 -3.46
CA ASP A 133 11.77 -5.79 -3.03
C ASP A 133 11.38 -5.91 -1.56
N ILE A 134 10.55 -6.90 -1.25
CA ILE A 134 10.08 -7.18 0.11
C ILE A 134 10.38 -8.63 0.40
N THR A 135 11.14 -8.88 1.46
CA THR A 135 11.48 -10.24 1.88
C THR A 135 10.61 -10.65 3.06
N LEU A 136 9.91 -11.79 2.92
CA LEU A 136 9.26 -12.47 4.04
C LEU A 136 10.35 -13.09 4.92
N SER A 137 10.57 -12.51 6.10
CA SER A 137 11.69 -12.84 6.99
C SER A 137 11.27 -13.30 8.38
N SER A 138 9.99 -13.16 8.74
CA SER A 138 9.49 -13.56 10.05
C SER A 138 8.35 -14.57 9.89
N ALA A 139 8.44 -15.69 10.61
CA ALA A 139 7.39 -16.69 10.71
C ALA A 139 6.67 -16.58 12.05
N ALA A 140 5.36 -16.83 12.04
CA ALA A 140 4.58 -17.01 13.25
C ALA A 140 4.99 -18.34 13.90
N LYS A 141 5.46 -18.26 15.15
CA LYS A 141 5.74 -19.43 15.99
C LYS A 141 4.49 -19.85 16.74
#